data_AF-A0A5D0S4J4-F1
#
_entry.id   AF-A0A5D0S4J4-F1
#
_cell.length_a   1.000
_cell.length_b   1.000
_cell.length_c   1.000
_cell.angle_alpha   90.00
_cell.angle_beta   90.00
_cell.angle_gamma   90.00
#
_symmetry.space_group_name_H-M   'P 1'
#
loop_
_entity.id
_entity.type
_entity.pdbx_description
1 polymer ?
#
loop_
_entity_poly.entity_id
_entity_poly.type
_entity_poly.pdbx_seq_one_letter_code
_entity_poly.pdbx_strand_id
1 'polypeptide(L)'
;MFVSLLDQIARILEFVGRLVLAFMALTIFYDSTMRYLFAAPTSWSLEVNSFLMVFVALMVAAEVERRGEHIGISLLPNAMPPRVQRAMQIVVSLTGATFCAILAWRGFMMSQTALEYGERVSSAFGTPIWIPYALLPVGFTALGAQFLLTAIRGRPEADPEKVAEGI
;
A
#
# COMPACT_ATOMS: atom_id res chain seq x y z
N MET A 1 18.42 15.83 6.10
CA MET A 1 19.02 14.69 5.37
C MET A 1 18.20 13.40 5.50
N PHE A 2 17.87 12.93 6.71
CA PHE A 2 17.04 11.73 6.90
C PHE A 2 15.64 11.86 6.29
N VAL A 3 14.97 12.99 6.55
CA VAL A 3 13.62 13.28 6.05
C VAL A 3 13.57 13.38 4.52
N SER A 4 14.60 13.96 3.88
CA SER A 4 14.68 14.05 2.41
C SER A 4 14.91 12.70 1.73
N LEU A 5 15.61 11.77 2.42
CA LEU A 5 15.80 10.40 1.94
C LEU A 5 14.47 9.63 1.95
N LEU A 6 13.73 9.72 3.06
CA LEU A 6 12.40 9.10 3.17
C LEU A 6 11.43 9.62 2.11
N ASP A 7 11.44 10.91 1.82
CA ASP A 7 10.65 11.48 0.73
C ASP A 7 11.02 10.95 -0.64
N GLN A 8 12.32 10.78 -0.90
CA GLN A 8 12.78 10.28 -2.18
C GLN A 8 12.38 8.82 -2.39
N ILE A 9 12.47 8.01 -1.32
CA ILE A 9 11.98 6.62 -1.31
C ILE A 9 10.48 6.61 -1.57
N ALA A 10 9.70 7.44 -0.86
CA ALA A 10 8.26 7.55 -1.07
C ALA A 10 7.88 7.87 -2.52
N ARG A 11 8.55 8.86 -3.16
CA ARG A 11 8.30 9.21 -4.56
C ARG A 11 8.61 8.08 -5.54
N ILE A 12 9.68 7.33 -5.28
CA ILE A 12 10.02 6.16 -6.11
C ILE A 12 8.93 5.11 -5.97
N LEU A 13 8.45 4.84 -4.75
CA LEU A 13 7.40 3.87 -4.49
C LEU A 13 6.06 4.27 -5.13
N GLU A 14 5.70 5.56 -5.09
CA GLU A 14 4.54 6.09 -5.81
C GLU A 14 4.66 5.85 -7.33
N PHE A 15 5.83 6.14 -7.90
CA PHE A 15 6.08 5.93 -9.32
C PHE A 15 5.98 4.45 -9.70
N VAL A 16 6.56 3.57 -8.88
CA VAL A 16 6.44 2.11 -9.05
C VAL A 16 4.98 1.66 -8.93
N GLY A 17 4.23 2.17 -7.96
CA GLY A 17 2.80 1.86 -7.80
C GLY A 17 1.97 2.22 -9.04
N ARG A 18 2.23 3.38 -9.66
CA ARG A 18 1.57 3.80 -10.91
C ARG A 18 1.92 2.89 -12.08
N LEU A 19 3.19 2.48 -12.19
CA LEU A 19 3.61 1.53 -13.23
C LEU A 19 2.97 0.16 -13.04
N VAL A 20 2.88 -0.33 -11.80
CA VAL A 20 2.22 -1.60 -11.47
C VAL A 20 0.73 -1.53 -11.83
N LEU A 21 0.05 -0.44 -11.50
CA LEU A 21 -1.35 -0.21 -11.88
C LEU A 21 -1.55 -0.24 -13.40
N ALA A 22 -0.70 0.46 -14.15
CA ALA A 22 -0.75 0.44 -15.61
C ALA A 22 -0.52 -0.97 -16.17
N PHE A 23 0.45 -1.71 -15.60
CA PHE A 23 0.71 -3.09 -15.97
C PHE A 23 -0.49 -4.01 -15.68
N MET A 24 -1.14 -3.88 -14.53
CA MET A 24 -2.37 -4.62 -14.20
C MET A 24 -3.48 -4.34 -15.21
N ALA A 25 -3.67 -3.09 -15.62
CA ALA A 25 -4.68 -2.76 -16.63
C ALA A 25 -4.39 -3.45 -17.97
N LEU A 26 -3.12 -3.49 -18.38
CA LEU A 26 -2.70 -4.17 -19.61
C LEU A 26 -2.88 -5.68 -19.54
N THR A 27 -2.53 -6.33 -18.43
CA THR A 27 -2.68 -7.78 -18.27
C THR A 27 -4.16 -8.19 -18.21
N ILE A 28 -5.01 -7.41 -17.52
CA ILE A 28 -6.47 -7.64 -17.51
C ILE A 28 -7.04 -7.50 -18.92
N PHE A 29 -6.64 -6.45 -19.65
CA PHE A 29 -7.08 -6.25 -21.03
C PHE A 29 -6.64 -7.40 -21.94
N TYR A 30 -5.42 -7.88 -21.77
CA TYR A 30 -4.89 -9.04 -22.48
C TYR A 30 -5.69 -10.32 -22.18
N ASP A 31 -5.93 -10.66 -20.91
CA ASP A 31 -6.71 -11.85 -20.55
C ASP A 31 -8.15 -11.76 -21.06
N SER A 32 -8.77 -10.58 -20.98
CA SER A 32 -10.09 -10.33 -21.55
C SER A 32 -10.08 -10.57 -23.06
N THR A 33 -9.10 -10.04 -23.78
CA THR A 33 -8.95 -10.23 -25.23
C THR A 33 -8.78 -11.71 -25.59
N MET A 34 -7.90 -12.43 -24.89
CA MET A 34 -7.65 -13.86 -25.12
C MET A 34 -8.89 -14.73 -24.83
N ARG A 35 -9.64 -14.38 -23.78
CA ARG A 35 -10.86 -15.09 -23.41
C ARG A 35 -11.98 -14.89 -24.43
N TYR A 36 -12.23 -13.65 -24.86
CA TYR A 36 -13.39 -13.34 -25.68
C TYR A 36 -13.14 -13.46 -27.19
N LEU A 37 -11.94 -13.15 -27.68
CA LEU A 37 -11.63 -13.25 -29.12
C LEU A 37 -11.05 -14.61 -29.49
N PHE A 38 -10.27 -15.23 -28.61
CA PHE A 38 -9.51 -16.45 -28.92
C PHE A 38 -10.01 -17.70 -28.17
N ALA A 39 -11.01 -17.56 -27.30
CA ALA A 39 -11.55 -18.64 -26.46
C ALA A 39 -10.46 -19.40 -25.65
N ALA A 40 -9.34 -18.73 -25.36
CA ALA A 40 -8.16 -19.30 -24.71
C ALA A 40 -7.87 -18.53 -23.41
N PRO A 41 -8.58 -18.80 -22.31
CA PRO A 41 -8.40 -18.08 -21.04
C PRO A 41 -7.00 -18.30 -20.47
N THR A 42 -6.40 -17.25 -19.90
CA THR A 42 -5.05 -17.34 -19.30
C THR A 42 -5.12 -17.45 -17.78
N SER A 43 -4.67 -18.59 -17.24
CA SER A 43 -4.72 -18.86 -15.80
C SER A 43 -3.71 -18.03 -15.00
N TRP A 44 -2.55 -17.73 -15.58
CA TRP A 44 -1.47 -16.98 -14.92
C TRP A 44 -1.84 -15.51 -14.63
N SER A 45 -2.67 -14.89 -15.48
CA SER A 45 -3.01 -13.47 -15.34
C SER A 45 -3.79 -13.20 -14.05
N LEU A 46 -4.64 -14.14 -13.62
CA LEU A 46 -5.44 -14.01 -12.41
C LEU A 46 -4.55 -14.00 -11.16
N GLU A 47 -3.61 -14.94 -11.08
CA GLU A 47 -2.66 -15.04 -9.96
C GLU A 47 -1.78 -13.80 -9.87
N VAL A 48 -1.15 -13.39 -10.98
CA VAL A 48 -0.28 -12.22 -11.01
C VAL A 48 -1.03 -10.96 -10.58
N ASN A 49 -2.23 -10.72 -11.13
CA ASN A 49 -3.01 -9.53 -10.78
C ASN A 49 -3.50 -9.55 -9.33
N SER A 50 -3.78 -10.71 -8.77
CA SER A 50 -4.13 -10.83 -7.35
C SER A 50 -2.98 -10.39 -6.44
N PHE A 51 -1.74 -10.73 -6.78
CA PHE A 51 -0.57 -10.29 -6.01
C PHE A 51 -0.29 -8.80 -6.19
N LEU A 52 -0.37 -8.30 -7.42
CA LEU A 52 -0.17 -6.88 -7.70
C LEU A 52 -1.24 -6.01 -7.05
N MET A 53 -2.49 -6.50 -6.95
CA MET A 53 -3.57 -5.81 -6.25
C MET A 53 -3.23 -5.54 -4.78
N VAL A 54 -2.65 -6.52 -4.07
CA VAL A 54 -2.21 -6.35 -2.68
C VAL A 54 -1.13 -5.28 -2.58
N PHE A 55 -0.13 -5.32 -3.46
CA PHE A 55 0.94 -4.33 -3.47
C PHE A 55 0.42 -2.91 -3.75
N VAL A 56 -0.43 -2.76 -4.77
CA VAL A 56 -1.05 -1.49 -5.13
C VAL A 56 -1.93 -0.96 -4.00
N ALA A 57 -2.73 -1.81 -3.34
CA ALA A 57 -3.56 -1.38 -2.23
C ALA A 57 -2.73 -0.77 -1.09
N LEU A 58 -1.57 -1.35 -0.78
CA LEU A 58 -0.63 -0.80 0.21
C LEU A 58 0.00 0.52 -0.26
N MET A 59 0.36 0.63 -1.54
CA MET A 59 0.89 1.88 -2.10
C MET A 59 -0.16 3.01 -2.07
N VAL A 60 -1.42 2.70 -2.42
CA VAL A 60 -2.53 3.64 -2.35
C VAL A 60 -2.79 4.06 -0.91
N ALA A 61 -2.78 3.12 0.04
CA ALA A 61 -2.91 3.45 1.46
C ALA A 61 -1.81 4.41 1.94
N ALA A 62 -0.56 4.22 1.47
CA ALA A 62 0.55 5.11 1.80
C ALA A 62 0.36 6.51 1.21
N GLU A 63 -0.15 6.60 -0.02
CA GLU A 63 -0.47 7.88 -0.66
C GLU A 63 -1.63 8.61 0.03
N VAL A 64 -2.67 7.88 0.45
CA VAL A 64 -3.81 8.41 1.21
C VAL A 64 -3.35 8.96 2.57
N GLU A 65 -2.47 8.25 3.29
CA GLU A 65 -1.89 8.77 4.53
C GLU A 65 -1.03 10.02 4.29
N ARG A 66 -0.25 10.03 3.19
CA ARG A 66 0.56 11.20 2.82
C ARG A 66 -0.29 12.45 2.57
N ARG A 67 -1.49 12.28 2.02
CA ARG A 67 -2.47 13.37 1.80
C ARG A 67 -3.21 13.77 3.07
N GLY A 68 -3.03 13.06 4.18
CA GLY A 68 -3.80 13.27 5.40
C GLY A 68 -5.25 12.79 5.30
N GLU A 69 -5.60 12.09 4.23
CA GLU A 69 -6.96 11.61 3.90
C GLU A 69 -7.28 10.26 4.54
N HIS A 70 -6.31 9.62 5.20
CA HIS A 70 -6.56 8.38 5.93
C HIS A 70 -7.63 8.66 6.98
N ILE A 71 -8.76 7.96 6.82
CA ILE A 71 -10.05 8.17 7.48
C ILE A 71 -9.93 7.85 8.98
N GLY A 72 -9.16 8.65 9.71
CA GLY A 72 -9.05 8.64 11.15
C GLY A 72 -9.86 9.81 11.65
N ILE A 73 -11.08 9.52 12.14
CA ILE A 73 -12.03 10.40 12.85
C ILE A 73 -11.59 11.87 12.86
N SER A 74 -11.61 12.53 11.70
CA SER A 74 -11.24 13.95 11.57
C SER A 74 -12.35 14.87 12.08
N LEU A 75 -13.53 14.30 12.38
CA LEU A 75 -14.68 15.02 12.94
C LEU A 75 -14.53 15.35 14.44
N LEU A 76 -13.86 14.51 15.23
CA LEU A 76 -13.68 14.74 16.68
C LEU A 76 -12.62 15.82 17.01
N PRO A 77 -11.47 15.88 16.31
CA PRO A 77 -10.42 16.85 16.59
C PRO A 77 -10.79 18.29 16.22
N ASN A 78 -11.70 18.50 15.26
CA ASN A 78 -12.10 19.84 14.81
C ASN A 78 -12.82 20.66 15.89
N ALA A 79 -13.35 19.99 16.93
CA ALA A 79 -13.97 20.64 18.08
C ALA A 79 -12.99 20.91 19.25
N MET A 80 -11.73 20.49 19.13
CA MET A 80 -10.75 20.54 20.21
C MET A 80 -9.69 21.64 20.02
N PRO A 81 -9.01 22.07 21.10
CA PRO A 81 -7.91 23.02 21.00
C PRO A 81 -6.76 22.47 20.12
N PRO A 82 -6.05 23.33 19.37
CA PRO A 82 -5.04 22.92 18.39
C PRO A 82 -3.89 22.08 18.98
N ARG A 83 -3.60 22.24 20.28
CA ARG A 83 -2.59 21.43 20.99
C ARG A 83 -3.03 19.98 21.18
N VAL A 84 -4.31 19.74 21.46
CA VAL A 84 -4.87 18.39 21.66
C VAL A 84 -5.00 17.68 20.32
N GLN A 85 -5.44 18.40 19.28
CA GLN A 85 -5.48 17.89 17.91
C GLN A 85 -4.10 17.40 17.45
N ARG A 86 -3.04 18.19 17.69
CA ARG A 86 -1.67 17.81 17.33
C ARG A 86 -1.18 16.59 18.12
N ALA A 87 -1.47 16.51 19.41
CA ALA A 87 -1.11 15.35 20.23
C ALA A 87 -1.82 14.07 19.75
N MET A 88 -3.12 14.14 19.46
CA MET A 88 -3.90 13.01 18.91
C MET A 88 -3.35 12.56 17.56
N GLN A 89 -3.02 13.49 16.66
CA GLN A 89 -2.42 13.17 15.36
C GLN A 89 -1.10 12.40 15.52
N ILE A 90 -0.23 12.83 16.43
CA ILE A 90 1.05 12.16 16.70
C ILE A 90 0.80 10.74 17.24
N VAL A 91 -0.13 10.58 18.19
CA VAL A 91 -0.46 9.27 18.77
C VAL A 91 -1.01 8.31 17.70
N VAL A 92 -1.97 8.76 16.88
CA VAL A 92 -2.54 7.96 15.79
C VAL A 92 -1.44 7.56 14.80
N SER A 93 -0.58 8.49 14.42
CA SER A 93 0.50 8.25 13.47
C SER A 93 1.53 7.26 14.02
N LEU A 94 1.90 7.37 15.30
CA LEU A 94 2.82 6.43 15.96
C LEU A 94 2.21 5.03 16.10
N THR A 95 0.93 4.93 16.45
CA THR A 95 0.23 3.63 16.51
C THR A 95 0.14 2.99 15.13
N GLY A 96 -0.19 3.79 14.09
CA GLY A 96 -0.20 3.33 12.70
C GLY A 96 1.17 2.85 12.22
N ALA A 97 2.23 3.60 12.50
CA ALA A 97 3.60 3.21 12.20
C ALA A 97 4.00 1.90 12.91
N THR A 98 3.66 1.77 14.19
CA THR A 98 3.95 0.56 14.99
C THR A 98 3.20 -0.65 14.44
N PHE A 99 1.93 -0.49 14.11
CA PHE A 99 1.13 -1.55 13.50
C PHE A 99 1.72 -1.99 12.14
N CYS A 100 2.10 -1.04 11.30
CA CYS A 100 2.77 -1.33 10.03
C CYS A 100 4.10 -2.06 10.23
N ALA A 101 4.90 -1.68 11.23
CA ALA A 101 6.15 -2.37 11.55
C ALA A 101 5.93 -3.83 11.98
N ILE A 102 4.89 -4.10 12.78
CA ILE A 102 4.50 -5.46 13.17
C ILE A 102 4.09 -6.27 11.95
N LEU A 103 3.26 -5.71 11.08
CA LEU A 103 2.81 -6.41 9.86
C LEU A 103 3.95 -6.64 8.87
N ALA A 104 4.88 -5.70 8.74
CA ALA A 104 6.06 -5.89 7.92
C ALA A 104 6.93 -7.04 8.47
N TRP A 105 7.16 -7.07 9.78
CA TRP A 105 7.89 -8.17 10.42
C TRP A 105 7.21 -9.52 10.22
N ARG A 106 5.89 -9.59 10.45
CA ARG A 106 5.10 -10.82 10.24
C ARG A 106 5.12 -11.27 8.78
N GLY A 107 4.95 -10.35 7.84
CA GLY A 107 5.00 -10.63 6.41
C GLY A 107 6.37 -11.17 5.97
N PHE A 108 7.46 -10.61 6.52
CA PHE A 108 8.80 -11.11 6.29
C PHE A 108 8.98 -12.55 6.80
N MET A 109 8.54 -12.83 8.04
CA MET A 109 8.59 -14.19 8.59
C MET A 109 7.78 -15.18 7.75
N MET A 110 6.57 -14.80 7.32
CA MET A 110 5.75 -15.63 6.44
C MET A 110 6.43 -15.89 5.09
N SER A 111 7.09 -14.88 4.53
CA SER A 111 7.85 -15.03 3.28
C SER A 111 9.02 -16.00 3.44
N GLN A 112 9.73 -15.97 4.56
CA GLN A 112 10.83 -16.90 4.83
C GLN A 112 10.32 -18.33 5.01
N THR A 113 9.27 -18.51 5.80
CA THR A 113 8.61 -19.81 5.97
C THR A 113 8.15 -20.37 4.61
N ALA A 114 7.47 -19.58 3.79
CA ALA A 114 7.03 -20.01 2.46
C ALA A 114 8.20 -20.39 1.54
N LEU A 115 9.36 -19.74 1.68
CA LEU A 115 10.57 -20.07 0.94
C LEU A 115 11.17 -21.42 1.40
N GLU A 116 11.25 -21.63 2.72
CA GLU A 116 11.82 -22.84 3.33
C GLU A 116 10.98 -24.09 3.03
N TYR A 117 9.66 -24.00 3.13
CA TYR A 117 8.74 -25.10 2.86
C TYR A 117 8.40 -25.26 1.37
N GLY A 118 8.91 -24.37 0.51
CA GLY A 118 8.68 -24.41 -0.93
C GLY A 118 7.20 -24.25 -1.32
N GLU A 119 6.45 -23.49 -0.52
CA GLU A 119 5.00 -23.35 -0.67
C GLU A 119 4.64 -22.72 -2.02
N ARG A 120 3.59 -23.26 -2.65
CA ARG A 120 3.08 -22.81 -3.94
C ARG A 120 1.59 -22.55 -3.88
N VAL A 121 1.13 -21.57 -4.65
CA VAL A 121 -0.30 -21.27 -4.75
C VAL A 121 -1.01 -22.44 -5.39
N SER A 122 -2.10 -22.91 -4.76
CA SER A 122 -2.95 -23.97 -5.29
C SER A 122 -3.76 -23.48 -6.49
N SER A 123 -3.09 -23.44 -7.63
CA SER A 123 -3.54 -22.76 -8.83
C SER A 123 -2.80 -23.32 -10.04
N ALA A 124 -3.34 -23.12 -11.24
CA ALA A 124 -2.80 -23.75 -12.44
C ALA A 124 -1.39 -23.25 -12.82
N PHE A 125 -1.02 -22.04 -12.42
CA PHE A 125 0.31 -21.49 -12.69
C PHE A 125 1.30 -21.78 -11.55
N GLY A 126 0.82 -22.10 -10.34
CA GLY A 126 1.61 -22.75 -9.30
C GLY A 126 2.79 -21.90 -8.79
N THR A 127 2.57 -20.60 -8.68
CA THR A 127 3.60 -19.63 -8.31
C THR A 127 4.08 -19.82 -6.86
N PRO A 128 5.39 -19.63 -6.59
CA PRO A 128 5.91 -19.65 -5.22
C PRO A 128 5.28 -18.55 -4.35
N ILE A 129 4.73 -18.93 -3.19
CA ILE A 129 4.01 -18.02 -2.28
C ILE A 129 4.93 -16.98 -1.62
N TRP A 130 6.23 -17.24 -1.55
CA TRP A 130 7.17 -16.27 -0.98
C TRP A 130 7.16 -14.93 -1.72
N ILE A 131 6.84 -14.90 -3.02
CA ILE A 131 6.79 -13.67 -3.83
C ILE A 131 5.69 -12.71 -3.32
N PRO A 132 4.40 -13.11 -3.26
CA PRO A 132 3.36 -12.23 -2.72
C PRO A 132 3.58 -11.89 -1.25
N TYR A 133 4.11 -12.81 -0.44
CA TYR A 133 4.42 -12.51 0.96
C TYR A 133 5.57 -11.52 1.11
N ALA A 134 6.55 -11.50 0.21
CA ALA A 134 7.62 -10.51 0.19
C ALA A 134 7.12 -9.10 -0.21
N LEU A 135 5.98 -8.98 -0.89
CA LEU A 135 5.38 -7.67 -1.20
C LEU A 135 4.77 -7.01 0.05
N LEU A 136 4.31 -7.79 1.03
CA LEU A 136 3.76 -7.29 2.29
C LEU A 136 4.77 -6.44 3.10
N PRO A 137 5.98 -6.92 3.45
CA PRO A 137 6.96 -6.13 4.19
C PRO A 137 7.37 -4.87 3.43
N VAL A 138 7.48 -4.93 2.10
CA VAL A 138 7.78 -3.74 1.28
C VAL A 138 6.67 -2.72 1.41
N GLY A 139 5.41 -3.12 1.21
CA GLY A 139 4.25 -2.22 1.26
C GLY A 139 4.00 -1.64 2.65
N PHE A 140 4.05 -2.47 3.70
CA PHE A 140 3.86 -2.01 5.07
C PHE A 140 5.02 -1.14 5.58
N THR A 141 6.26 -1.41 5.16
CA THR A 141 7.39 -0.52 5.50
C THR A 141 7.19 0.85 4.87
N ALA A 142 6.70 0.91 3.64
CA ALA A 142 6.39 2.17 2.95
C ALA A 142 5.29 2.97 3.66
N LEU A 143 4.17 2.30 3.97
CA LEU A 143 3.06 2.90 4.70
C LEU A 143 3.47 3.35 6.10
N GLY A 144 4.23 2.52 6.82
CA GLY A 144 4.77 2.85 8.14
C GLY A 144 5.73 4.05 8.10
N ALA A 145 6.55 4.16 7.05
CA ALA A 145 7.40 5.32 6.85
C ALA A 145 6.58 6.60 6.62
N GLN A 146 5.45 6.53 5.90
CA GLN A 146 4.54 7.66 5.74
C GLN A 146 3.91 8.08 7.07
N PHE A 147 3.43 7.11 7.87
CA PHE A 147 2.94 7.41 9.22
C PHE A 147 3.99 8.10 10.09
N LEU A 148 5.26 7.67 10.04
CA LEU A 148 6.34 8.33 10.77
C LEU A 148 6.61 9.74 10.25
N LEU A 149 6.58 9.97 8.93
CA LEU A 149 6.72 11.30 8.34
C LEU A 149 5.59 12.22 8.78
N THR A 150 4.34 11.73 8.78
CA THR A 150 3.17 12.46 9.26
C THR A 150 3.28 12.82 10.74
N ALA A 151 3.82 11.92 11.57
CA ALA A 151 4.06 12.20 13.00
C ALA A 151 5.07 13.35 13.21
N ILE A 152 6.10 13.43 12.37
CA ILE A 152 7.17 14.44 12.48
C ILE A 152 6.75 15.78 11.89
N ARG A 153 6.12 15.76 10.70
CA ARG A 153 5.76 16.98 9.95
C ARG A 153 4.42 17.57 10.38
N GLY A 154 3.57 16.78 11.01
CA GLY A 154 2.15 17.07 11.12
C GLY A 154 1.42 16.69 9.83
N ARG A 155 0.11 16.44 9.93
CA ARG A 155 -0.71 16.18 8.75
C ARG A 155 -0.77 17.42 7.87
N PRO A 156 -0.61 17.30 6.54
CA PRO A 156 -1.02 18.34 5.63
C PRO A 156 -2.50 18.64 5.90
N GLU A 157 -2.86 19.92 5.92
CA GLU A 157 -4.27 20.31 5.98
C GLU A 157 -4.94 19.75 4.73
N ALA A 158 -5.99 18.94 4.91
CA ALA A 158 -6.69 18.34 3.78
C ALA A 158 -7.26 19.47 2.93
N ASP A 159 -6.81 19.58 1.69
CA ASP A 159 -7.28 20.60 0.75
C ASP A 159 -8.75 20.32 0.42
N PRO A 160 -9.71 21.12 0.90
CA PRO A 160 -11.14 20.85 0.73
C PRO A 160 -11.57 20.86 -0.73
N GLU A 161 -10.79 21.50 -1.62
CA GLU A 161 -11.09 21.59 -3.06
C GLU A 161 -10.87 20.23 -3.77
N LYS A 162 -9.87 19.44 -3.35
CA LYS A 162 -9.57 18.12 -3.94
C LYS A 162 -10.51 17.00 -3.49
N VAL A 163 -11.14 17.16 -2.33
CA VAL A 163 -12.17 16.22 -1.84
C VAL A 163 -13.46 16.36 -2.65
N ALA A 164 -13.76 17.56 -3.17
CA ALA A 164 -14.94 17.82 -3.99
C ALA A 164 -14.80 17.32 -5.45
N GLU A 165 -13.58 17.27 -5.99
CA GLU A 165 -13.32 16.76 -7.35
C GLU A 165 -13.24 15.21 -7.43
N GLY A 166 -13.12 14.54 -6.28
CA GLY A 166 -12.94 13.08 -6.18
C GLY A 166 -14.22 12.24 -6.10
N ILE A 167 -15.41 12.83 -6.33
CA ILE A 167 -16.72 12.15 -6.32
C ILE A 167 -17.35 12.18 -7.71
#